data_AF-A0A522VD17-F1
#
_entry.id   AF-A0A522VD17-F1
#
_cell.length_a   1.000
_cell.length_b   1.000
_cell.length_c   1.000
_cell.angle_alpha   90.00
_cell.angle_beta   90.00
_cell.angle_gamma   90.00
#
_symmetry.space_group_name_H-M   'P 1'
#
loop_
_entity.id
_entity.type
_entity.pdbx_description
1 polymer ?
#
loop_
_entity_poly.entity_id
_entity_poly.type
_entity_poly.pdbx_seq_one_letter_code
_entity_poly.pdbx_strand_id
1 'polypeptide(L)'
;EMVWRARQDRFRKDKGQIDWIVARNRLAQLETRNARAMEQVLGELSKRPGIGFRQAPGLSERVIFRELFLQGLTLLDLAEGHVPFTLSHVAARQELRGLFDSLRI
;
A
#
# COMPACT_ATOMS: atom_id res chain seq x y z
N GLU A 1 -18.43 -6.66 3.83
CA GLU A 1 -19.55 -5.73 4.13
C GLU A 1 -19.14 -4.28 4.42
N MET A 2 -18.12 -4.03 5.27
CA MET A 2 -17.73 -2.67 5.70
C MET A 2 -17.52 -1.68 4.53
N VAL A 3 -16.69 -2.03 3.55
CA VAL A 3 -16.38 -1.14 2.40
C VAL A 3 -17.63 -0.82 1.57
N TRP A 4 -18.51 -1.81 1.39
CA TRP A 4 -19.76 -1.62 0.64
C TRP A 4 -20.69 -0.66 1.37
N ARG A 5 -20.85 -0.80 2.69
CA ARG A 5 -21.63 0.14 3.51
C ARG A 5 -21.05 1.56 3.43
N ALA A 6 -19.72 1.70 3.54
CA ALA A 6 -19.05 3.00 3.40
C ALA A 6 -19.31 3.66 2.02
N ARG A 7 -19.29 2.87 0.93
CA ARG A 7 -19.62 3.35 -0.41
C ARG A 7 -21.07 3.84 -0.52
N GLN A 8 -22.01 3.09 0.06
CA GLN A 8 -23.41 3.49 0.10
C GLN A 8 -23.60 4.78 0.89
N ASP A 9 -22.98 4.89 2.06
CA ASP A 9 -23.09 6.06 2.92
C ASP A 9 -22.51 7.31 2.25
N ARG A 10 -21.36 7.18 1.57
CA ARG A 10 -20.78 8.28 0.78
C ARG A 10 -21.73 8.69 -0.35
N PHE A 11 -22.19 7.73 -1.14
CA PHE A 11 -23.11 8.00 -2.25
C PHE A 11 -24.41 8.67 -1.79
N ARG A 12 -24.94 8.28 -0.63
CA ARG A 12 -26.13 8.90 -0.04
C ARG A 12 -25.90 10.34 0.40
N LYS A 13 -24.69 10.67 0.87
CA LYS A 13 -24.34 12.02 1.36
C LYS A 13 -24.06 13.00 0.23
N ASP A 14 -23.26 12.62 -0.76
CA ASP A 14 -22.76 13.57 -1.77
C ASP A 14 -22.65 12.99 -3.18
N LYS A 15 -23.21 11.81 -3.43
CA LYS A 15 -23.08 11.08 -4.71
C LYS A 15 -21.63 10.78 -5.10
N GLY A 16 -20.67 10.97 -4.20
CA GLY A 16 -19.27 10.68 -4.40
C GLY A 16 -18.99 9.19 -4.46
N GLN A 17 -17.89 8.84 -5.10
CA GLN A 17 -17.37 7.47 -5.16
C GLN A 17 -16.14 7.34 -4.26
N ILE A 18 -16.02 6.21 -3.57
CA ILE A 18 -14.82 5.87 -2.81
C ILE A 18 -13.92 5.04 -3.71
N ASP A 19 -12.75 5.58 -4.04
CA ASP A 19 -11.67 4.83 -4.65
C ASP A 19 -11.09 3.86 -3.61
N TRP A 20 -11.19 2.56 -3.88
CA TRP A 20 -10.71 1.54 -2.98
C TRP A 20 -9.45 0.93 -3.55
N ILE A 21 -8.34 1.13 -2.84
CA ILE A 21 -7.03 0.65 -3.22
C ILE A 21 -6.60 -0.45 -2.25
N VAL A 22 -6.14 -1.58 -2.79
CA VAL A 22 -5.62 -2.70 -2.03
C VAL A 22 -4.13 -2.84 -2.31
N ALA A 23 -3.31 -2.60 -1.31
CA ALA A 23 -1.87 -2.78 -1.38
C ALA A 23 -1.46 -4.12 -0.76
N ARG A 24 -0.58 -4.86 -1.44
CA ARG A 24 -0.03 -6.13 -0.93
C ARG A 24 1.33 -5.89 -0.30
N ASN A 25 1.41 -6.04 1.02
CA ASN A 25 2.70 -5.99 1.73
C ASN A 25 3.56 -7.22 1.39
N ARG A 26 4.86 -7.01 1.25
CA ARG A 26 5.83 -8.07 0.90
C ARG A 26 6.56 -8.54 2.15
N LEU A 27 6.30 -9.79 2.55
CA LEU A 27 6.95 -10.39 3.73
C LEU A 27 8.34 -10.97 3.43
N ALA A 28 8.60 -11.34 2.17
CA ALA A 28 9.85 -11.91 1.73
C ALA A 28 10.34 -11.19 0.47
N GLN A 29 11.67 -11.08 0.31
CA GLN A 29 12.28 -10.49 -0.88
C GLN A 29 12.14 -11.39 -2.12
N LEU A 30 11.99 -12.70 -1.91
CA LEU A 30 11.85 -13.68 -3.00
C LEU A 30 10.38 -13.93 -3.30
N GLU A 31 10.03 -13.92 -4.59
CA GLU A 31 8.72 -14.34 -5.02
C GLU A 31 8.51 -15.84 -4.81
N THR A 32 7.54 -16.17 -3.98
CA THR A 32 7.13 -17.56 -3.77
C THR A 32 5.99 -17.93 -4.72
N ARG A 33 5.77 -19.23 -4.95
CA ARG A 33 4.60 -19.73 -5.69
C ARG A 33 3.29 -19.20 -5.10
N ASN A 34 3.20 -19.11 -3.78
CA ASN A 34 2.03 -18.59 -3.08
C ASN A 34 1.86 -17.08 -3.32
N ALA A 35 2.94 -16.31 -3.43
CA ALA A 35 2.87 -14.88 -3.75
C ALA A 35 2.26 -14.65 -5.15
N ARG A 36 2.64 -15.48 -6.14
CA ARG A 36 2.07 -15.42 -7.50
C ARG A 36 0.61 -15.83 -7.54
N ALA A 37 0.25 -16.91 -6.86
CA ALA A 37 -1.14 -17.35 -6.76
C ALA A 37 -2.03 -16.27 -6.11
N MET A 38 -1.54 -15.62 -5.04
CA MET A 38 -2.23 -14.51 -4.38
C MET A 38 -2.47 -13.34 -5.33
N GLU A 39 -1.45 -12.97 -6.11
CA GLU A 39 -1.54 -11.87 -7.08
C GLU A 39 -2.58 -12.15 -8.17
N GLN A 40 -2.63 -13.38 -8.68
CA GLN A 40 -3.66 -13.81 -9.63
C GLN A 40 -5.06 -13.73 -9.01
N VAL A 41 -5.25 -14.25 -7.79
CA VAL A 41 -6.54 -14.22 -7.10
C VAL A 41 -7.00 -12.78 -6.83
N LEU A 42 -6.11 -11.89 -6.40
CA LEU A 42 -6.41 -10.47 -6.20
C LEU A 42 -6.75 -9.78 -7.52
N GLY A 43 -6.07 -10.15 -8.61
CA GLY A 43 -6.40 -9.71 -9.97
C GLY A 43 -7.82 -10.05 -10.36
N GLU A 44 -8.23 -11.30 -10.18
CA GLU A 44 -9.58 -11.75 -10.51
C GLU A 44 -10.64 -11.14 -9.58
N LEU A 45 -10.35 -10.98 -8.28
CA LEU A 45 -11.24 -10.32 -7.33
C LEU A 45 -11.45 -8.83 -7.65
N SER A 46 -10.40 -8.14 -8.10
CA SER A 46 -10.49 -6.71 -8.45
C SER A 46 -11.49 -6.43 -9.58
N LYS A 47 -11.62 -7.37 -10.52
CA LYS A 47 -12.54 -7.30 -11.67
C LYS A 47 -13.98 -7.66 -11.32
N ARG A 48 -14.25 -8.26 -10.15
CA ARG A 48 -15.60 -8.72 -9.80
C ARG A 48 -16.54 -7.53 -9.57
N PRO A 49 -17.72 -7.50 -10.23
CA PRO A 49 -18.74 -6.50 -9.99
C PRO A 49 -19.14 -6.46 -8.51
N GLY A 50 -19.24 -5.26 -7.93
CA GLY A 50 -19.58 -5.06 -6.52
C GLY A 50 -18.39 -5.05 -5.55
N ILE A 51 -17.24 -5.63 -5.93
CA ILE A 51 -15.99 -5.53 -5.16
C ILE A 51 -15.18 -4.32 -5.66
N GLY A 52 -14.77 -4.32 -6.93
CA GLY A 52 -14.17 -3.19 -7.63
C GLY A 52 -13.13 -2.40 -6.82
N PHE A 53 -11.97 -2.98 -6.54
CA PHE A 53 -10.81 -2.26 -6.02
C PHE A 53 -9.69 -2.18 -7.07
N ARG A 54 -8.77 -1.24 -6.92
CA ARG A 54 -7.52 -1.23 -7.69
C ARG A 54 -6.39 -1.77 -6.83
N GLN A 55 -5.48 -2.51 -7.44
CA GLN A 55 -4.28 -2.97 -6.74
C GLN A 55 -3.20 -1.89 -6.76
N ALA A 56 -2.42 -1.83 -5.69
CA ALA A 56 -1.24 -0.98 -5.55
C ALA A 56 -0.04 -1.82 -5.08
N PRO A 57 1.20 -1.41 -5.41
CA PRO A 57 2.37 -1.98 -4.76
C PRO A 57 2.31 -1.66 -3.26
N GLY A 58 2.56 -2.65 -2.41
CA GLY A 58 2.71 -2.43 -0.98
C GLY A 58 4.16 -2.21 -0.58
N LEU A 59 4.37 -2.11 0.74
CA LEU A 59 5.68 -1.96 1.33
C LEU A 59 6.23 -3.32 1.76
N SER A 60 7.54 -3.49 1.66
CA SER A 60 8.21 -4.65 2.24
C SER A 60 8.37 -4.48 3.74
N GLU A 61 8.28 -5.55 4.50
CA GLU A 61 8.60 -5.51 5.95
C GLU A 61 10.08 -5.18 6.15
N ARG A 62 10.37 -4.14 6.94
CA ARG A 62 11.75 -3.66 7.21
C ARG A 62 11.88 -3.16 8.64
N VAL A 63 13.04 -3.39 9.25
CA VAL A 63 13.34 -2.96 10.63
C VAL A 63 13.27 -1.43 10.79
N ILE A 64 13.63 -0.68 9.75
CA ILE A 64 13.62 0.79 9.79
C ILE A 64 12.26 1.38 10.19
N PHE A 65 11.14 0.76 9.82
CA PHE A 65 9.83 1.28 10.21
C PHE A 65 9.67 1.29 11.74
N ARG A 66 10.23 0.30 12.45
CA ARG A 66 10.22 0.25 13.91
C ARG A 66 11.19 1.26 14.52
N GLU A 67 12.37 1.42 13.93
CA GLU A 67 13.36 2.41 14.40
C GLU A 67 12.85 3.84 14.29
N LEU A 68 12.24 4.19 13.16
CA LEU A 68 11.64 5.51 12.94
C LEU A 68 10.42 5.73 13.83
N PHE A 69 9.59 4.70 14.03
CA PHE A 69 8.42 4.78 14.90
C PHE A 69 8.78 5.20 16.34
N LEU A 70 9.87 4.67 16.89
CA LEU A 70 10.35 5.04 18.24
C LEU A 70 10.73 6.53 18.35
N GLN A 71 11.02 7.18 17.22
CA GLN A 71 11.39 8.59 17.14
C GLN A 71 10.23 9.47 16.63
N GLY A 72 9.06 8.88 16.33
CA GLY A 72 7.96 9.61 15.68
C GLY A 72 8.26 10.04 14.24
N LEU A 73 9.23 9.39 13.58
CA LEU A 73 9.65 9.70 12.22
C LEU A 73 9.03 8.76 11.18
N THR A 74 9.10 9.17 9.92
CA THR A 74 8.66 8.43 8.74
C THR A 74 9.77 8.35 7.68
N LEU A 75 9.56 7.54 6.63
CA LEU A 75 10.51 7.45 5.51
C LEU A 75 10.69 8.78 4.74
N LEU A 76 9.73 9.70 4.88
CA LEU A 76 9.80 11.02 4.23
C LEU A 76 10.88 11.88 4.89
N ASP A 77 10.97 11.81 6.23
CA ASP A 77 11.89 12.58 7.07
C ASP A 77 13.36 12.14 6.92
N LEU A 78 13.59 10.96 6.35
CA LEU A 78 14.94 10.50 5.98
C LEU A 78 15.61 11.43 4.97
N ALA A 79 14.84 12.05 4.06
CA ALA A 79 15.39 12.99 3.07
C ALA A 79 16.00 14.23 3.73
N GLU A 80 15.60 14.53 4.97
CA GLU A 80 16.01 15.72 5.70
C GLU A 80 17.29 15.49 6.53
N GLY A 81 17.90 14.29 6.43
CA GLY A 81 19.23 14.00 6.99
C GLY A 81 19.25 13.55 8.46
N HIS A 82 18.09 13.25 9.05
CA HIS A 82 17.95 12.88 10.46
C HIS A 82 18.58 11.51 10.83
N VAL A 83 18.84 10.63 9.85
CA VAL A 83 19.31 9.25 10.08
C VAL A 83 20.34 8.85 9.01
N PRO A 84 21.41 8.09 9.35
CA PRO A 84 22.34 7.54 8.37
C PRO A 84 21.62 6.74 7.27
N PHE A 85 21.93 7.04 6.00
CA PHE A 85 21.29 6.39 4.87
C PHE A 85 21.85 4.99 4.62
N THR A 86 20.98 3.98 4.53
CA THR A 86 21.36 2.63 4.11
C THR A 86 20.68 2.27 2.79
N LEU A 87 21.19 1.24 2.09
CA LEU A 87 20.55 0.71 0.87
C LEU A 87 19.10 0.26 1.12
N SER A 88 18.80 -0.24 2.32
CA SER A 88 17.43 -0.61 2.70
C SER A 88 16.49 0.61 2.70
N HIS A 89 17.00 1.79 3.08
CA HIS A 89 16.21 3.03 3.12
C HIS A 89 15.87 3.51 1.71
N VAL A 90 16.84 3.41 0.79
CA VAL A 90 16.62 3.74 -0.62
C VAL A 90 15.52 2.86 -1.22
N ALA A 91 15.59 1.54 -1.00
CA ALA A 91 14.57 0.61 -1.49
C ALA A 91 13.18 0.90 -0.86
N ALA A 92 13.13 1.17 0.44
CA ALA A 92 11.88 1.53 1.12
C ALA A 92 11.24 2.82 0.56
N ARG A 93 12.06 3.83 0.25
CA ARG A 93 11.58 5.07 -0.40
C ARG A 93 11.09 4.83 -1.82
N GLN A 94 11.73 3.92 -2.56
CA GLN A 94 11.29 3.56 -3.90
C GLN A 94 9.95 2.81 -3.88
N GLU A 95 9.75 1.89 -2.93
CA GLU A 95 8.46 1.23 -2.69
C GLU A 95 7.38 2.25 -2.32
N LEU A 96 7.69 3.21 -1.44
CA LEU A 96 6.78 4.28 -1.05
C LEU A 96 6.37 5.16 -2.23
N ARG A 97 7.32 5.53 -3.12
CA ARG A 97 7.01 6.25 -4.37
C ARG A 97 6.03 5.47 -5.23
N GLY A 98 6.29 4.17 -5.46
CA GLY A 98 5.39 3.34 -6.25
C GLY A 98 3.98 3.26 -5.66
N LEU A 99 3.85 3.29 -4.33
CA LEU A 99 2.55 3.38 -3.66
C LEU A 99 1.90 4.75 -3.94
N PHE A 100 2.59 5.87 -3.75
CA PHE A 100 2.06 7.21 -4.02
C PHE A 100 1.58 7.36 -5.47
N ASP A 101 2.35 6.87 -6.45
CA ASP A 101 1.98 6.92 -7.86
C ASP A 101 0.65 6.20 -8.13
N SER A 102 0.34 5.15 -7.37
CA SER A 102 -0.91 4.39 -7.51
C SER A 102 -2.16 5.10 -6.96
N LEU A 103 -1.96 6.07 -6.05
CA LEU A 103 -3.02 6.81 -5.39
C LEU A 103 -3.61 7.91 -6.29
N ARG A 104 -2.90 8.32 -7.35
CA ARG A 104 -3.35 9.35 -8.33
C ARG A 104 -3.78 10.66 -7.65
N ILE A 105 -3.00 11.10 -6.67
CA ILE A 105 -3.20 12.35 -5.91
C ILE A 105 -2.38 13.46 -6.54
#